data_AF-A0A9E3W967-F1
#
_entry.id   AF-A0A9E3W967-F1
#
_cell.length_a   1.000
_cell.length_b   1.000
_cell.length_c   1.000
_cell.angle_alpha   90.00
_cell.angle_beta   90.00
_cell.angle_gamma   90.00
#
_symmetry.space_group_name_H-M   'P 1'
#
loop_
_entity.id
_entity.type
_entity.pdbx_description
1 polymer ?
#
loop_
_entity_poly.entity_id
_entity_poly.type
_entity_poly.pdbx_seq_one_letter_code
_entity_poly.pdbx_strand_id
1 'polypeptide(L)'
;MRIRSFLLLSLTLAFVLALGSVVVAQDEMITLNFWRPDRSPESDPPAIWDDTGELITAWTEAHPNIQVNINPIPFNELDTTELTALRAGSSDVDVLLVNHVTIGAAVGTGGLEPLDDCIASQDSLVPSDWIPGLYAAGQREGIQYTLPFDTDTRVMYYNKALLEAAGIDKVPETWDELYAAFDAIEALDTDAAPFYYPGLNKWFVLYHTVGPWLVEKNTSFLNPDGDTSTTLDPATVEAWNHAIKLASYAPEASLTYNGEELEPLFAQGKMGFLFT
;
A
#
# COMPACT_ATOMS: atom_id res chain seq x y z
N MET A 1 69.91 -34.34 50.11
CA MET A 1 70.35 -33.29 49.16
C MET A 1 69.65 -33.52 47.82
N ARG A 2 68.75 -32.59 47.40
CA ARG A 2 68.21 -32.35 46.02
C ARG A 2 67.42 -33.50 45.36
N ILE A 3 66.07 -33.50 45.30
CA ILE A 3 65.08 -32.78 44.44
C ILE A 3 65.25 -32.97 42.91
N ARG A 4 64.13 -33.37 42.25
CA ARG A 4 63.58 -33.05 40.89
C ARG A 4 63.50 -34.27 39.94
N SER A 5 62.34 -34.88 39.68
CA SER A 5 61.13 -34.40 38.97
C SER A 5 61.41 -34.07 37.49
N PHE A 6 60.91 -34.87 36.54
CA PHE A 6 60.45 -34.46 35.18
C PHE A 6 60.00 -35.70 34.39
N LEU A 7 58.79 -36.19 34.67
CA LEU A 7 58.12 -37.24 33.88
C LEU A 7 56.62 -37.08 34.11
N LEU A 8 56.03 -36.04 33.49
CA LEU A 8 54.59 -35.78 33.38
C LEU A 8 54.41 -34.40 32.70
N LEU A 9 54.85 -34.27 31.45
CA LEU A 9 54.52 -33.08 30.64
C LEU A 9 54.51 -33.39 29.13
N SER A 10 53.95 -34.53 28.73
CA SER A 10 53.88 -34.91 27.31
C SER A 10 52.56 -35.56 26.90
N LEU A 11 51.50 -35.49 27.72
CA LEU A 11 50.19 -36.06 27.37
C LEU A 11 49.00 -35.08 27.46
N THR A 12 49.22 -33.81 27.79
CA THR A 12 48.15 -32.78 27.82
C THR A 12 48.21 -31.78 26.67
N LEU A 13 49.24 -31.82 25.81
CA LEU A 13 49.36 -30.89 24.68
C LEU A 13 48.78 -31.44 23.35
N ALA A 14 48.46 -32.74 23.28
CA ALA A 14 47.90 -33.35 22.07
C ALA A 14 46.37 -33.35 22.01
N PHE A 15 45.67 -33.00 23.09
CA PHE A 15 44.20 -32.98 23.12
C PHE A 15 43.59 -31.58 22.86
N VAL A 16 44.41 -30.52 22.84
CA VAL A 16 43.95 -29.14 22.59
C VAL A 16 43.98 -28.77 21.09
N LEU A 17 44.60 -29.60 20.23
CA LEU A 17 44.71 -29.35 18.78
C LEU A 17 43.63 -30.05 17.93
N ALA A 18 42.64 -30.71 18.57
CA ALA A 18 41.51 -31.35 17.88
C ALA A 18 40.16 -30.67 18.15
N LEU A 19 40.16 -29.44 18.66
CA LEU A 19 39.05 -28.51 18.42
C LEU A 19 39.28 -27.92 17.04
N GLY A 20 39.06 -28.75 16.01
CA GLY A 20 38.91 -28.27 14.66
C GLY A 20 37.88 -27.17 14.70
N SER A 21 38.28 -25.99 14.25
CA SER A 21 37.37 -24.89 13.98
C SER A 21 36.22 -25.48 13.17
N VAL A 22 35.04 -25.59 13.77
CA VAL A 22 33.83 -25.62 12.99
C VAL A 22 33.82 -24.24 12.34
N VAL A 23 34.39 -24.15 11.14
CA VAL A 23 34.07 -23.07 10.23
C VAL A 23 32.61 -23.32 9.92
N VAL A 24 31.73 -22.72 10.73
CA VAL A 24 30.37 -22.47 10.28
C VAL A 24 30.58 -21.67 9.00
N ALA A 25 30.25 -22.27 7.86
CA ALA A 25 30.15 -21.52 6.62
C ALA A 25 29.17 -20.38 6.94
N GLN A 26 29.70 -19.17 7.07
CA GLN A 26 28.85 -18.00 7.18
C GLN A 26 28.30 -17.84 5.77
N ASP A 27 27.03 -18.23 5.58
CA ASP A 27 26.34 -18.00 4.32
C ASP A 27 26.59 -16.55 3.91
N GLU A 28 26.92 -16.36 2.63
CA GLU A 28 27.17 -15.03 2.09
C GLU A 28 25.97 -14.14 2.41
N MET A 29 26.23 -12.94 2.94
CA MET A 29 25.16 -12.00 3.26
C MET A 29 24.50 -11.55 1.96
N ILE A 30 23.21 -11.87 1.81
CA ILE A 30 22.38 -11.45 0.68
C ILE A 30 21.65 -10.17 1.10
N THR A 31 21.71 -9.14 0.27
CA THR A 31 20.89 -7.93 0.45
C THR A 31 19.76 -7.95 -0.56
N LEU A 32 18.52 -7.83 -0.09
CA LEU A 32 17.33 -7.65 -0.92
C LEU A 32 16.87 -6.19 -0.84
N ASN A 33 16.85 -5.49 -1.98
CA ASN A 33 16.31 -4.15 -2.09
C ASN A 33 14.80 -4.23 -2.35
N PHE A 34 14.02 -3.76 -1.38
CA PHE A 34 12.56 -3.79 -1.42
C PHE A 34 12.02 -2.38 -1.55
N TRP A 35 11.47 -2.06 -2.72
CA TRP A 35 10.82 -0.77 -2.93
C TRP A 35 9.33 -0.86 -2.61
N ARG A 36 8.83 0.17 -1.94
CA ARG A 36 7.41 0.26 -1.53
C ARG A 36 6.99 1.71 -1.34
N PRO A 37 5.68 2.01 -1.28
CA PRO A 37 5.20 3.32 -0.86
C PRO A 37 5.82 3.74 0.49
N ASP A 38 6.19 5.01 0.60
CA ASP A 38 6.57 5.59 1.90
C ASP A 38 5.34 5.63 2.80
N ARG A 39 5.38 4.82 3.84
CA ARG A 39 4.37 4.75 4.89
C ARG A 39 5.04 4.78 6.27
N SER A 40 6.15 5.51 6.39
CA SER A 40 6.83 5.64 7.67
C SER A 40 6.07 6.59 8.61
N PRO A 41 6.16 6.44 9.94
CA PRO A 41 5.70 7.47 10.87
C PRO A 41 6.39 8.83 10.65
N GLU A 42 7.55 8.84 9.99
CA GLU A 42 8.29 10.02 9.59
C GLU A 42 7.91 10.59 8.21
N SER A 43 7.00 9.94 7.47
CA SER A 43 6.51 10.45 6.19
C SER A 43 5.76 11.77 6.37
N ASP A 44 5.61 12.55 5.31
CA ASP A 44 4.84 13.80 5.32
C ASP A 44 3.63 13.68 4.38
N PRO A 45 2.41 13.44 4.91
CA PRO A 45 2.08 13.33 6.33
C PRO A 45 2.39 11.93 6.91
N PRO A 46 2.52 11.78 8.25
CA PRO A 46 2.85 10.52 8.90
C PRO A 46 1.85 9.41 8.59
N ALA A 47 2.33 8.22 8.23
CA ALA A 47 1.44 7.07 8.13
C ALA A 47 1.05 6.57 9.53
N ILE A 48 -0.23 6.24 9.69
CA ILE A 48 -0.81 5.87 10.99
C ILE A 48 -0.89 4.34 11.17
N TRP A 49 -0.66 3.55 10.11
CA TRP A 49 -1.05 2.12 10.06
C TRP A 49 -0.03 1.14 9.47
N ASP A 50 1.27 1.44 9.41
CA ASP A 50 2.22 0.55 8.74
C ASP A 50 2.95 -0.41 9.70
N ASP A 51 2.65 -1.70 9.58
CA ASP A 51 3.31 -2.81 10.29
C ASP A 51 4.35 -3.55 9.43
N THR A 52 4.53 -3.17 8.16
CA THR A 52 5.45 -3.82 7.22
C THR A 52 6.89 -3.88 7.77
N GLY A 53 7.33 -2.82 8.45
CA GLY A 53 8.64 -2.80 9.10
C GLY A 53 8.79 -3.86 10.20
N GLU A 54 7.74 -4.12 10.98
CA GLU A 54 7.73 -5.16 12.02
C GLU A 54 7.74 -6.56 11.39
N LEU A 55 6.96 -6.77 10.32
CA LEU A 55 6.94 -8.02 9.56
C LEU A 55 8.31 -8.34 8.96
N ILE A 56 8.96 -7.36 8.32
CA ILE A 56 10.29 -7.51 7.73
C ILE A 56 11.33 -7.77 8.81
N THR A 57 11.23 -7.10 9.96
CA THR A 57 12.13 -7.33 11.10
C THR A 57 12.02 -8.77 11.59
N ALA A 58 10.79 -9.25 11.86
CA ALA A 58 10.57 -10.62 12.31
C ALA A 58 11.03 -11.66 11.27
N TRP A 59 10.83 -11.38 9.98
CA TRP A 59 11.30 -12.24 8.89
C TRP A 59 12.84 -12.26 8.82
N THR A 60 13.49 -11.10 8.92
CA THR A 60 14.96 -10.98 8.88
C THR A 60 15.61 -11.68 10.08
N GLU A 61 15.00 -11.63 11.26
CA GLU A 61 15.46 -12.38 12.44
C GLU A 61 15.42 -13.91 12.22
N ALA A 62 14.43 -14.40 11.45
CA ALA A 62 14.33 -15.81 11.07
C ALA A 62 15.27 -16.22 9.92
N HIS A 63 15.80 -15.25 9.15
CA HIS A 63 16.66 -15.45 7.98
C HIS A 63 17.96 -14.65 8.12
N PRO A 64 18.87 -15.02 9.06
CA PRO A 64 19.99 -14.17 9.49
C PRO A 64 21.05 -13.92 8.42
N ASN A 65 21.04 -14.66 7.30
CA ASN A 65 21.91 -14.48 6.15
C ASN A 65 21.31 -13.54 5.07
N ILE A 66 20.09 -13.05 5.27
CA ILE A 66 19.41 -12.14 4.35
C ILE A 66 19.13 -10.83 5.06
N GLN A 67 19.50 -9.71 4.44
CA GLN A 67 19.17 -8.37 4.91
C GLN A 67 18.21 -7.72 3.93
N VAL A 68 17.08 -7.21 4.43
CA VAL A 68 16.13 -6.43 3.62
C VAL A 68 16.46 -4.95 3.76
N ASN A 69 16.79 -4.31 2.63
CA ASN A 69 16.93 -2.86 2.52
C ASN A 69 15.61 -2.28 2.01
N ILE A 70 14.86 -1.62 2.88
CA ILE A 70 13.59 -0.98 2.51
C ILE A 70 13.88 0.37 1.87
N ASN A 71 13.41 0.56 0.64
CA ASN A 71 13.49 1.82 -0.10
C ASN A 71 12.08 2.42 -0.20
N PRO A 72 11.70 3.31 0.73
CA PRO A 72 10.41 4.00 0.65
C PRO A 72 10.41 4.98 -0.54
N ILE A 73 9.33 4.98 -1.31
CA ILE A 73 9.10 5.88 -2.44
C ILE A 73 7.82 6.66 -2.18
N PRO A 74 7.81 8.00 -2.29
CA PRO A 74 6.58 8.79 -2.16
C PRO A 74 5.49 8.23 -3.08
N PHE A 75 4.26 8.06 -2.58
CA PHE A 75 3.18 7.39 -3.33
C PHE A 75 2.93 8.01 -4.71
N ASN A 76 3.06 9.34 -4.81
CA ASN A 76 2.92 10.08 -6.07
C ASN A 76 3.98 9.74 -7.13
N GLU A 77 5.15 9.28 -6.71
CA GLU A 77 6.30 8.97 -7.56
C GLU A 77 6.41 7.47 -7.86
N LEU A 78 5.81 6.62 -7.03
CA LEU A 78 5.91 5.16 -7.04
C LEU A 78 5.83 4.58 -8.46
N ASP A 79 4.69 4.75 -9.12
CA ASP A 79 4.45 4.16 -10.45
C ASP A 79 5.50 4.59 -11.48
N THR A 80 5.94 5.86 -11.44
CA THR A 80 6.91 6.38 -12.40
C THR A 80 8.30 5.81 -12.14
N THR A 81 8.69 5.74 -10.87
CA THR A 81 9.99 5.21 -10.43
C THR A 81 10.09 3.72 -10.75
N GLU A 82 9.09 2.91 -10.38
CA GLU A 82 9.06 1.46 -10.62
C GLU A 82 9.07 1.14 -12.12
N LEU A 83 8.17 1.74 -12.92
CA LEU A 83 8.10 1.48 -14.35
C LEU A 83 9.36 1.92 -15.10
N THR A 84 10.06 2.95 -14.64
CA THR A 84 11.34 3.37 -15.22
C THR A 84 12.43 2.36 -14.93
N ALA A 85 12.54 1.90 -13.68
CA ALA A 85 13.52 0.91 -13.27
C ALA A 85 13.33 -0.44 -13.98
N LEU A 86 12.08 -0.91 -14.07
CA LEU A 86 11.74 -2.15 -14.78
C LEU A 86 12.11 -2.09 -16.27
N ARG A 87 11.79 -0.99 -16.96
CA ARG A 87 12.15 -0.81 -18.38
C ARG A 87 13.65 -0.71 -18.61
N ALA A 88 14.38 -0.20 -17.62
CA ALA A 88 15.84 -0.10 -17.68
C ALA A 88 16.54 -1.42 -17.35
N GLY A 89 15.83 -2.41 -16.79
CA GLY A 89 16.44 -3.62 -16.24
C GLY A 89 17.37 -3.29 -15.06
N SER A 90 16.96 -2.36 -14.20
CA SER A 90 17.77 -1.91 -13.06
C SER A 90 18.05 -3.07 -12.09
N SER A 91 19.29 -3.13 -11.59
CA SER A 91 19.69 -4.03 -10.51
C SER A 91 19.53 -3.41 -9.12
N ASP A 92 18.98 -2.19 -9.03
CA ASP A 92 18.80 -1.48 -7.76
C ASP A 92 17.57 -1.94 -6.98
N VAL A 93 16.81 -2.90 -7.52
CA VAL A 93 15.57 -3.40 -6.95
C VAL A 93 15.42 -4.89 -7.18
N ASP A 94 15.06 -5.60 -6.11
CA ASP A 94 14.83 -7.04 -6.12
C ASP A 94 13.34 -7.37 -5.92
N VAL A 95 12.64 -6.57 -5.10
CA VAL A 95 11.21 -6.74 -4.80
C VAL A 95 10.50 -5.39 -4.91
N LEU A 96 9.31 -5.40 -5.52
CA LEU A 96 8.45 -4.23 -5.69
C LEU A 96 7.08 -4.44 -5.03
N LEU A 97 6.61 -3.46 -4.27
CA LEU A 97 5.19 -3.36 -3.93
C LEU A 97 4.48 -2.57 -5.05
N VAL A 98 4.08 -3.31 -6.09
CA VAL A 98 3.46 -2.74 -7.28
C VAL A 98 2.01 -2.33 -7.00
N ASN A 99 1.66 -1.09 -7.33
CA ASN A 99 0.28 -0.62 -7.24
C ASN A 99 -0.65 -1.43 -8.16
N HIS A 100 -1.80 -1.87 -7.63
CA HIS A 100 -2.71 -2.79 -8.32
C HIS A 100 -3.17 -2.30 -9.71
N VAL A 101 -3.33 -0.98 -9.91
CA VAL A 101 -3.70 -0.40 -11.21
C VAL A 101 -2.56 -0.35 -12.23
N THR A 102 -1.30 -0.43 -11.80
CA THR A 102 -0.12 -0.39 -12.68
C THR A 102 0.50 -1.75 -12.94
N ILE A 103 0.00 -2.83 -12.33
CA ILE A 103 0.43 -4.22 -12.61
C ILE A 103 0.49 -4.51 -14.11
N GLY A 104 -0.53 -4.11 -14.88
CA GLY A 104 -0.55 -4.36 -16.33
C GLY A 104 0.58 -3.64 -17.07
N ALA A 105 0.86 -2.39 -16.68
CA ALA A 105 1.97 -1.63 -17.24
C ALA A 105 3.33 -2.22 -16.81
N ALA A 106 3.44 -2.68 -15.57
CA ALA A 106 4.65 -3.31 -15.03
C ALA A 106 4.96 -4.63 -15.76
N VAL A 107 3.98 -5.51 -15.94
CA VAL A 107 4.13 -6.73 -16.76
C VAL A 107 4.52 -6.38 -18.20
N GLY A 108 3.90 -5.35 -18.79
CA GLY A 108 4.20 -4.89 -20.14
C GLY A 108 5.62 -4.33 -20.33
N THR A 109 6.36 -4.04 -19.25
CA THR A 109 7.79 -3.70 -19.35
C THR A 109 8.68 -4.91 -19.66
N GLY A 110 8.20 -6.12 -19.36
CA GLY A 110 8.99 -7.35 -19.40
C GLY A 110 9.97 -7.52 -18.25
N GLY A 111 9.99 -6.61 -17.26
CA GLY A 111 10.91 -6.63 -16.13
C GLY A 111 10.45 -7.44 -14.91
N LEU A 112 9.20 -7.93 -14.89
CA LEU A 112 8.69 -8.77 -13.80
C LEU A 112 8.91 -10.26 -14.09
N GLU A 113 9.37 -11.00 -13.08
CA GLU A 113 9.56 -12.45 -13.17
C GLU A 113 8.22 -13.19 -13.03
N PRO A 114 7.93 -14.21 -13.86
CA PRO A 114 6.82 -15.12 -13.65
C PRO A 114 6.97 -15.90 -12.33
N LEU A 115 5.91 -15.92 -11.52
CA LEU A 115 5.93 -16.52 -10.19
C LEU A 115 5.37 -17.94 -10.14
N ASP A 116 4.83 -18.48 -11.23
CA ASP A 116 4.15 -19.78 -11.26
C ASP A 116 5.04 -20.92 -10.72
N ASP A 117 6.31 -20.97 -11.13
CA ASP A 117 7.26 -21.98 -10.66
C ASP A 117 7.60 -21.80 -9.17
N CYS A 118 7.72 -20.54 -8.72
CA CYS A 118 7.96 -20.22 -7.31
C CYS A 118 6.78 -20.67 -6.44
N ILE A 119 5.55 -20.33 -6.85
CA ILE A 119 4.31 -20.70 -6.17
C ILE A 119 4.16 -22.23 -6.13
N ALA A 120 4.39 -22.92 -7.25
CA ALA A 120 4.30 -24.37 -7.31
C ALA A 120 5.35 -25.09 -6.45
N SER A 121 6.47 -24.44 -6.14
CA SER A 121 7.55 -25.00 -5.31
C SER A 121 7.34 -24.85 -3.80
N GLN A 122 6.35 -24.05 -3.37
CA GLN A 122 6.13 -23.69 -1.97
C GLN A 122 4.76 -24.13 -1.49
N ASP A 123 4.71 -25.15 -0.61
CA ASP A 123 3.46 -25.66 -0.02
C ASP A 123 2.67 -24.58 0.75
N SER A 124 3.34 -23.51 1.20
CA SER A 124 2.72 -22.39 1.92
C SER A 124 2.07 -21.35 0.99
N LEU A 125 2.29 -21.42 -0.32
CA LEU A 125 1.71 -20.48 -1.29
C LEU A 125 0.51 -21.14 -1.98
N VAL A 126 -0.63 -21.19 -1.30
CA VAL A 126 -1.84 -21.87 -1.79
C VAL A 126 -2.81 -20.87 -2.44
N PRO A 127 -3.04 -20.88 -3.77
CA PRO A 127 -3.84 -19.86 -4.47
C PRO A 127 -5.24 -19.62 -3.88
N SER A 128 -5.85 -20.64 -3.28
CA SER A 128 -7.17 -20.55 -2.65
C SER A 128 -7.20 -19.80 -1.32
N ASP A 129 -6.05 -19.52 -0.71
CA ASP A 129 -5.97 -18.81 0.57
C ASP A 129 -6.07 -17.30 0.39
N TRP A 130 -5.90 -16.80 -0.85
CA TRP A 130 -6.07 -15.39 -1.19
C TRP A 130 -7.50 -15.04 -1.61
N ILE A 131 -7.87 -13.77 -1.43
CA ILE A 131 -9.11 -13.22 -1.98
C ILE A 131 -9.05 -13.36 -3.52
N PRO A 132 -10.02 -14.07 -4.16
CA PRO A 132 -9.90 -14.43 -5.58
C PRO A 132 -9.67 -13.25 -6.52
N GLY A 133 -10.34 -12.12 -6.27
CA GLY A 133 -10.19 -10.90 -7.09
C GLY A 133 -8.80 -10.28 -6.97
N LEU A 134 -8.19 -10.30 -5.77
CA LEU A 134 -6.85 -9.75 -5.56
C LEU A 134 -5.78 -10.64 -6.18
N TYR A 135 -5.92 -11.97 -6.04
CA TYR A 135 -5.01 -12.92 -6.66
C TYR A 135 -5.05 -12.83 -8.19
N ALA A 136 -6.25 -12.77 -8.76
CA ALA A 136 -6.46 -12.62 -10.20
C ALA A 136 -5.92 -11.29 -10.76
N ALA A 137 -5.90 -10.21 -9.96
CA ALA A 137 -5.37 -8.92 -10.38
C ALA A 137 -3.86 -8.99 -10.75
N GLY A 138 -3.12 -9.91 -10.14
CA GLY A 138 -1.71 -10.18 -10.42
C GLY A 138 -1.45 -11.06 -11.65
N GLN A 139 -2.50 -11.52 -12.34
CA GLN A 139 -2.37 -12.41 -13.49
C GLN A 139 -2.44 -11.67 -14.82
N ARG A 140 -1.60 -12.06 -15.78
CA ARG A 140 -1.71 -11.63 -17.18
C ARG A 140 -1.56 -12.85 -18.09
N GLU A 141 -2.53 -13.04 -18.97
CA GLU A 141 -2.57 -14.17 -19.91
C GLU A 141 -2.41 -15.55 -19.24
N GLY A 142 -2.88 -15.68 -17.98
CA GLY A 142 -2.79 -16.92 -17.19
C GLY A 142 -1.48 -17.13 -16.44
N ILE A 143 -0.54 -16.19 -16.50
CA ILE A 143 0.74 -16.20 -15.79
C ILE A 143 0.63 -15.29 -14.56
N GLN A 144 1.10 -15.76 -13.40
CA GLN A 144 1.13 -14.96 -12.17
C GLN A 144 2.41 -14.10 -12.11
N TYR A 145 2.28 -12.78 -11.99
CA TYR A 145 3.44 -11.87 -11.91
C TYR A 145 3.58 -11.16 -10.56
N THR A 146 2.50 -11.05 -9.79
CA THR A 146 2.51 -10.44 -8.45
C THR A 146 1.69 -11.26 -7.48
N LEU A 147 1.97 -11.17 -6.18
CA LEU A 147 1.15 -11.77 -5.12
C LEU A 147 0.46 -10.66 -4.32
N PRO A 148 -0.77 -10.86 -3.82
CA PRO A 148 -1.37 -9.91 -2.90
C PRO A 148 -0.53 -9.78 -1.62
N PHE A 149 -0.16 -8.54 -1.28
CA PHE A 149 0.60 -8.22 -0.07
C PHE A 149 -0.29 -7.56 0.97
N ASP A 150 -0.91 -6.45 0.59
CA ASP A 150 -1.91 -5.72 1.37
C ASP A 150 -3.13 -5.38 0.50
N THR A 151 -4.19 -4.91 1.16
CA THR A 151 -5.38 -4.39 0.48
C THR A 151 -6.02 -3.32 1.35
N ASP A 152 -6.69 -2.38 0.72
CA ASP A 152 -7.51 -1.37 1.36
C ASP A 152 -8.94 -1.40 0.80
N THR A 153 -9.85 -0.74 1.50
CA THR A 153 -11.20 -0.52 1.01
C THR A 153 -11.62 0.89 1.36
N ARG A 154 -12.36 1.54 0.44
CA ARG A 154 -12.85 2.89 0.67
C ARG A 154 -14.01 2.87 1.64
N VAL A 155 -13.87 3.66 2.69
CA VAL A 155 -14.89 3.85 3.71
C VAL A 155 -15.21 5.33 3.88
N MET A 156 -16.38 5.61 4.46
CA MET A 156 -16.77 6.95 4.87
C MET A 156 -16.69 7.05 6.39
N TYR A 157 -15.74 7.85 6.89
CA TYR A 157 -15.73 8.28 8.28
C TYR A 157 -16.62 9.51 8.45
N TYR A 158 -17.19 9.66 9.65
CA TYR A 158 -18.05 10.79 9.97
C TYR A 158 -17.80 11.31 11.40
N ASN A 159 -17.87 12.62 11.56
CA ASN A 159 -17.70 13.29 12.84
C ASN A 159 -19.04 13.33 13.58
N LYS A 160 -19.20 12.43 14.56
CA LYS A 160 -20.43 12.30 15.36
C LYS A 160 -20.88 13.60 16.02
N ALA A 161 -19.95 14.43 16.50
CA ALA A 161 -20.28 15.68 17.16
C ALA A 161 -20.83 16.73 16.18
N LEU A 162 -20.28 16.77 14.96
CA LEU A 162 -20.80 17.65 13.90
C LEU A 162 -22.16 17.17 13.39
N LEU A 163 -22.37 15.86 13.24
CA LEU A 163 -23.68 15.32 12.87
C LEU A 163 -24.74 15.61 13.94
N GLU A 164 -24.42 15.42 15.23
CA GLU A 164 -25.33 15.74 16.33
C GLU A 164 -25.67 17.24 16.37
N ALA A 165 -24.66 18.11 16.21
CA ALA A 165 -24.88 19.55 16.14
C ALA A 165 -25.80 19.93 14.95
N ALA A 166 -25.63 19.27 13.81
CA ALA A 166 -26.46 19.45 12.60
C ALA A 166 -27.86 18.84 12.70
N GLY A 167 -28.20 18.16 13.80
CA GLY A 167 -29.48 17.47 13.97
C GLY A 167 -29.62 16.23 13.09
N ILE A 168 -28.50 15.59 12.73
CA ILE A 168 -28.45 14.39 11.90
C ILE A 168 -28.37 13.16 12.81
N ASP A 169 -29.50 12.48 12.98
CA ASP A 169 -29.61 11.31 13.88
C ASP A 169 -29.29 9.97 13.16
N LYS A 170 -29.23 9.97 11.83
CA LYS A 170 -28.93 8.80 11.00
C LYS A 170 -27.76 9.10 10.06
N VAL A 171 -26.77 8.22 10.02
CA VAL A 171 -25.68 8.31 9.05
C VAL A 171 -26.26 8.16 7.64
N PRO A 172 -25.93 9.04 6.68
CA PRO A 172 -26.39 8.92 5.30
C PRO A 172 -26.04 7.58 4.67
N GLU A 173 -27.02 6.95 4.02
CA GLU A 173 -26.88 5.68 3.30
C GLU A 173 -27.00 5.86 1.78
N THR A 174 -27.35 7.07 1.32
CA THR A 174 -27.45 7.43 -0.09
C THR A 174 -26.76 8.75 -0.37
N TRP A 175 -26.38 9.01 -1.63
CA TRP A 175 -25.79 10.30 -2.02
C TRP A 175 -26.72 11.48 -1.74
N ASP A 176 -28.03 11.34 -1.96
CA ASP A 176 -28.98 12.42 -1.68
C ASP A 176 -29.08 12.73 -0.19
N GLU A 177 -29.07 11.70 0.68
CA GLU A 177 -28.98 11.88 2.13
C GLU A 177 -27.65 12.53 2.54
N LEU A 178 -26.55 12.18 1.85
CA LEU A 178 -25.24 12.74 2.12
C LEU A 178 -25.17 14.23 1.75
N TYR A 179 -25.73 14.63 0.61
CA TYR A 179 -25.82 16.05 0.23
C TYR A 179 -26.71 16.83 1.20
N ALA A 180 -27.83 16.25 1.66
CA ALA A 180 -28.65 16.87 2.69
C ALA A 180 -27.89 17.02 4.04
N ALA A 181 -27.05 16.04 4.39
CA ALA A 181 -26.16 16.13 5.54
C ALA A 181 -25.10 17.21 5.35
N PHE A 182 -24.58 17.39 4.13
CA PHE A 182 -23.65 18.47 3.83
C PHE A 182 -24.30 19.84 4.02
N ASP A 183 -25.49 20.06 3.45
CA ASP A 183 -26.24 21.31 3.61
C ASP A 183 -26.48 21.64 5.10
N ALA A 184 -26.81 20.64 5.91
CA ALA A 184 -27.06 20.80 7.34
C ALA A 184 -25.78 21.15 8.12
N ILE A 185 -24.61 20.61 7.73
CA ILE A 185 -23.33 20.94 8.35
C ILE A 185 -22.87 22.36 7.97
N GLU A 186 -23.05 22.79 6.72
CA GLU A 186 -22.74 24.18 6.31
C GLU A 186 -23.56 25.21 7.09
N ALA A 187 -24.78 24.84 7.49
CA ALA A 187 -25.66 25.71 8.27
C ALA A 187 -25.24 25.90 9.75
N LEU A 188 -24.25 25.15 10.26
CA LEU A 188 -23.82 25.21 11.66
C LEU A 188 -23.00 26.45 12.04
N ASP A 189 -22.56 27.25 11.08
CA ASP A 189 -21.71 28.43 11.31
C ASP A 189 -20.46 28.09 12.15
N THR A 190 -19.72 27.05 11.72
CA THR A 190 -18.46 26.61 12.35
C THR A 190 -17.31 26.63 11.33
N ASP A 191 -16.07 26.53 11.82
CA ASP A 191 -14.88 26.38 10.96
C ASP A 191 -14.76 24.99 10.29
N ALA A 192 -15.68 24.06 10.55
CA ALA A 192 -15.67 22.75 9.93
C ALA A 192 -16.44 22.76 8.60
N ALA A 193 -15.89 22.12 7.58
CA ALA A 193 -16.61 21.91 6.32
C ALA A 193 -17.39 20.57 6.35
N PRO A 194 -18.38 20.38 5.47
CA PRO A 194 -18.99 19.07 5.30
C PRO A 194 -17.98 17.99 4.90
N PHE A 195 -17.09 18.33 3.98
CA PHE A 195 -16.17 17.42 3.31
C PHE A 195 -15.00 18.21 2.72
N TYR A 196 -13.83 17.57 2.58
CA TYR A 196 -12.66 18.12 1.89
C TYR A 196 -12.34 17.29 0.66
N TYR A 197 -12.13 17.95 -0.49
CA TYR A 197 -11.96 17.27 -1.77
C TYR A 197 -10.46 17.12 -2.09
N PRO A 198 -9.89 15.89 -2.18
CA PRO A 198 -8.45 15.68 -2.41
C PRO A 198 -8.07 15.91 -3.88
N GLY A 199 -8.16 17.15 -4.35
CA GLY A 199 -8.09 17.51 -5.76
C GLY A 199 -6.69 17.51 -6.38
N LEU A 200 -5.62 17.50 -5.58
CA LEU A 200 -4.25 17.59 -6.07
C LEU A 200 -3.79 16.30 -6.78
N ASN A 201 -4.34 15.16 -6.39
CA ASN A 201 -3.89 13.85 -6.83
C ASN A 201 -4.99 13.10 -7.58
N LYS A 202 -4.66 12.67 -8.81
CA LYS A 202 -5.58 11.97 -9.71
C LYS A 202 -6.13 10.66 -9.12
N TRP A 203 -5.34 9.93 -8.32
CA TRP A 203 -5.74 8.67 -7.73
C TRP A 203 -6.75 8.88 -6.61
N PHE A 204 -6.55 9.89 -5.76
CA PHE A 204 -7.52 10.26 -4.73
C PHE A 204 -8.83 10.77 -5.36
N VAL A 205 -8.77 11.59 -6.40
CA VAL A 205 -9.97 11.96 -7.18
C VAL A 205 -10.66 10.70 -7.74
N LEU A 206 -9.91 9.82 -8.42
CA LEU A 206 -10.48 8.62 -9.02
C LEU A 206 -11.07 7.67 -7.99
N TYR A 207 -10.40 7.41 -6.86
CA TYR A 207 -10.84 6.41 -5.90
C TYR A 207 -11.84 6.94 -4.87
N HIS A 208 -11.77 8.23 -4.49
CA HIS A 208 -12.56 8.75 -3.38
C HIS A 208 -13.79 9.52 -3.86
N THR A 209 -13.80 10.02 -5.10
CA THR A 209 -14.90 10.87 -5.59
C THR A 209 -15.61 10.29 -6.81
N VAL A 210 -14.86 9.73 -7.77
CA VAL A 210 -15.46 9.18 -9.01
C VAL A 210 -15.78 7.69 -8.89
N GLY A 211 -14.85 6.92 -8.32
CA GLY A 211 -14.89 5.46 -8.23
C GLY A 211 -16.11 4.90 -7.50
N PRO A 212 -16.51 5.43 -6.34
CA PRO A 212 -17.70 4.96 -5.63
C PRO A 212 -18.97 5.03 -6.49
N TRP A 213 -19.12 6.08 -7.31
CA TRP A 213 -20.22 6.20 -8.25
C TRP A 213 -20.14 5.16 -9.37
N LEU A 214 -18.95 4.93 -9.94
CA LEU A 214 -18.74 3.91 -10.98
C LEU A 214 -19.13 2.52 -10.47
N VAL A 215 -18.73 2.19 -9.24
CA VAL A 215 -19.07 0.92 -8.59
C VAL A 215 -20.58 0.80 -8.36
N GLU A 216 -21.22 1.83 -7.82
CA GLU A 216 -22.67 1.82 -7.59
C GLU A 216 -23.46 1.63 -8.90
N LYS A 217 -23.03 2.29 -9.98
CA LYS A 217 -23.66 2.17 -11.30
C LYS A 217 -23.22 0.95 -12.09
N ASN A 218 -22.32 0.12 -11.54
CA ASN A 218 -21.74 -1.04 -12.19
C ASN A 218 -21.19 -0.70 -13.59
N THR A 219 -20.43 0.39 -13.66
CA THR A 219 -19.83 0.91 -14.89
C THR A 219 -18.33 1.15 -14.70
N SER A 220 -17.61 1.39 -15.80
CA SER A 220 -16.15 1.51 -15.83
C SER A 220 -15.73 2.48 -16.94
N PHE A 221 -14.49 2.98 -16.88
CA PHE A 221 -13.87 3.78 -17.95
C PHE A 221 -13.30 2.97 -19.10
N LEU A 222 -13.32 1.64 -18.96
CA LEU A 222 -12.99 0.69 -20.01
C LEU A 222 -14.14 -0.30 -20.16
N ASN A 223 -14.31 -0.82 -21.38
CA ASN A 223 -15.12 -2.00 -21.60
C ASN A 223 -14.53 -3.22 -20.85
N PRO A 224 -15.29 -4.32 -20.70
CA PRO A 224 -14.81 -5.52 -20.00
C PRO A 224 -13.52 -6.12 -20.58
N ASP A 225 -13.29 -5.96 -21.89
CA ASP A 225 -12.08 -6.45 -22.56
C ASP A 225 -10.86 -5.53 -22.37
N GLY A 226 -11.05 -4.32 -21.81
CA GLY A 226 -9.99 -3.38 -21.49
C GLY A 226 -9.37 -2.66 -22.69
N ASP A 227 -9.88 -2.88 -23.91
CA ASP A 227 -9.31 -2.37 -25.17
C ASP A 227 -9.95 -1.06 -25.67
N THR A 228 -11.10 -0.69 -25.09
CA THR A 228 -11.90 0.46 -25.53
C THR A 228 -12.26 1.34 -24.34
N SER A 229 -11.98 2.64 -24.46
CA SER A 229 -12.40 3.64 -23.48
C SER A 229 -13.90 3.91 -23.58
N THR A 230 -14.56 3.86 -22.43
CA THR A 230 -15.99 4.21 -22.24
C THR A 230 -16.14 5.53 -21.50
N THR A 231 -15.07 6.33 -21.37
CA THR A 231 -15.03 7.54 -20.52
C THR A 231 -16.09 8.58 -20.88
N LEU A 232 -16.54 8.63 -22.14
CA LEU A 232 -17.55 9.56 -22.62
C LEU A 232 -18.97 8.98 -22.67
N ASP A 233 -19.16 7.75 -22.19
CA ASP A 233 -20.49 7.14 -22.12
C ASP A 233 -21.36 7.87 -21.09
N PRO A 234 -22.70 7.88 -21.25
CA PRO A 234 -23.58 8.60 -20.34
C PRO A 234 -23.36 8.26 -18.85
N ALA A 235 -23.17 6.98 -18.52
CA ALA A 235 -22.98 6.52 -17.14
C ALA A 235 -21.65 6.98 -16.52
N THR A 236 -20.57 7.05 -17.30
CA THR A 236 -19.27 7.55 -16.81
C THR A 236 -19.24 9.07 -16.73
N VAL A 237 -19.97 9.77 -17.62
CA VAL A 237 -20.18 11.21 -17.54
C VAL A 237 -20.95 11.59 -16.27
N GLU A 238 -21.93 10.79 -15.86
CA GLU A 238 -22.62 10.97 -14.58
C GLU A 238 -21.65 10.91 -13.38
N ALA A 239 -20.66 10.01 -13.41
CA ALA A 239 -19.65 9.92 -12.36
C ALA A 239 -18.80 11.19 -12.25
N TRP A 240 -18.43 11.80 -13.39
CA TRP A 240 -17.73 13.08 -13.38
C TRP A 240 -18.59 14.24 -12.88
N ASN A 241 -19.86 14.28 -13.27
CA ASN A 241 -20.80 15.27 -12.75
C ASN A 241 -21.00 15.12 -11.24
N HIS A 242 -21.02 13.89 -10.74
CA HIS A 242 -21.07 13.60 -9.30
C HIS A 242 -19.82 14.13 -8.57
N ALA A 243 -18.62 13.87 -9.11
CA ALA A 243 -17.38 14.41 -8.54
C ALA A 243 -17.34 15.95 -8.54
N ILE A 244 -17.84 16.61 -9.60
CA ILE A 244 -17.99 18.07 -9.64
C ILE A 244 -18.96 18.57 -8.57
N LYS A 245 -20.07 17.85 -8.34
CA LYS A 245 -21.01 18.17 -7.26
C LYS A 245 -20.39 17.98 -5.88
N LEU A 246 -19.56 16.96 -5.65
CA LEU A 246 -18.81 16.83 -4.40
C LEU A 246 -17.86 18.01 -4.19
N ALA A 247 -17.14 18.42 -5.24
CA ALA A 247 -16.21 19.54 -5.17
C ALA A 247 -16.89 20.87 -4.81
N SER A 248 -18.18 21.06 -5.14
CA SER A 248 -18.90 22.31 -4.77
C SER A 248 -19.21 22.45 -3.29
N TYR A 249 -19.14 21.35 -2.51
CA TYR A 249 -19.30 21.34 -1.05
C TYR A 249 -17.96 21.44 -0.31
N ALA A 250 -16.85 21.44 -1.04
CA ALA A 250 -15.53 21.47 -0.47
C ALA A 250 -14.99 22.91 -0.41
N PRO A 251 -14.26 23.29 0.65
CA PRO A 251 -13.56 24.56 0.67
C PRO A 251 -12.57 24.65 -0.51
N GLU A 252 -12.46 25.82 -1.16
CA GLU A 252 -11.59 26.02 -2.32
C GLU A 252 -10.14 25.60 -2.05
N ALA A 253 -9.63 25.91 -0.86
CA ALA A 253 -8.29 25.51 -0.44
C ALA A 253 -8.08 23.98 -0.43
N SER A 254 -9.13 23.20 -0.18
CA SER A 254 -9.02 21.74 -0.16
C SER A 254 -8.77 21.15 -1.54
N LEU A 255 -9.17 21.82 -2.62
CA LEU A 255 -8.94 21.35 -4.00
C LEU A 255 -7.46 21.16 -4.33
N THR A 256 -6.56 21.75 -3.55
CA THR A 256 -5.11 21.61 -3.70
C THR A 256 -4.48 20.67 -2.67
N TYR A 257 -5.28 19.95 -1.87
CA TYR A 257 -4.78 18.96 -0.92
C TYR A 257 -4.72 17.56 -1.55
N ASN A 258 -3.80 16.74 -1.05
CA ASN A 258 -3.74 15.30 -1.24
C ASN A 258 -4.64 14.58 -0.22
N GLY A 259 -4.97 13.32 -0.50
CA GLY A 259 -5.77 12.49 0.42
C GLY A 259 -5.10 12.28 1.78
N GLU A 260 -3.78 12.11 1.78
CA GLU A 260 -3.00 11.90 3.01
C GLU A 260 -3.11 13.09 3.98
N GLU A 261 -3.23 14.32 3.46
CA GLU A 261 -3.39 15.54 4.26
C GLU A 261 -4.77 15.63 4.93
N LEU A 262 -5.77 14.88 4.43
CA LEU A 262 -7.15 14.96 4.93
C LEU A 262 -7.35 14.22 6.24
N GLU A 263 -6.63 13.12 6.49
CA GLU A 263 -6.78 12.33 7.71
C GLU A 263 -6.44 13.12 8.99
N PRO A 264 -5.30 13.83 9.08
CA PRO A 264 -5.01 14.69 10.22
C PRO A 264 -6.03 15.81 10.41
N LEU A 265 -6.58 16.37 9.32
CA LEU A 265 -7.59 17.42 9.37
C LEU A 265 -8.93 16.89 9.89
N PHE A 266 -9.33 15.67 9.48
CA PHE A 266 -10.50 15.00 10.02
C PHE A 266 -10.34 14.70 11.52
N ALA A 267 -9.17 14.21 11.94
CA ALA A 267 -8.86 13.97 13.35
C ALA A 267 -8.91 15.25 14.22
N GLN A 268 -8.61 16.41 13.63
CA GLN A 268 -8.76 17.73 14.26
C GLN A 268 -10.20 18.26 14.27
N GLY A 269 -11.17 17.49 13.74
CA GLY A 269 -12.58 17.87 13.67
C GLY A 269 -12.89 18.93 12.62
N LYS A 270 -12.03 19.09 11.59
CA LYS A 270 -12.19 20.11 10.55
C LYS A 270 -13.19 19.74 9.45
N MET A 271 -13.67 18.50 9.42
CA MET A 271 -14.69 18.10 8.45
C MET A 271 -15.71 17.12 9.03
N GLY A 272 -16.92 17.16 8.47
CA GLY A 272 -18.04 16.30 8.81
C GLY A 272 -17.87 14.86 8.33
N PHE A 273 -17.36 14.69 7.12
CA PHE A 273 -17.18 13.41 6.46
C PHE A 273 -15.80 13.33 5.79
N LEU A 274 -15.21 12.13 5.81
CA LEU A 274 -13.94 11.81 5.14
C LEU A 274 -14.10 10.51 4.35
N PHE A 275 -13.75 10.55 3.06
CA PHE A 275 -13.58 9.35 2.22
C PHE A 275 -12.10 8.98 2.15
N THR A 276 -11.75 7.77 2.58
CA THR A 276 -10.39 7.22 2.54
C THR A 276 -10.43 5.70 2.36
#